data_AF-A0A5J4U389-F1
#
_entry.id   AF-A0A5J4U389-F1
#
_cell.length_a   1.000
_cell.length_b   1.000
_cell.length_c   1.000
_cell.angle_alpha   90.00
_cell.angle_beta   90.00
_cell.angle_gamma   90.00
#
_symmetry.space_group_name_H-M   'P 1'
#
loop_
_entity.id
_entity.type
_entity.pdbx_description
1 polymer ?
#
loop_
_entity_poly.entity_id
_entity_poly.type
_entity_poly.pdbx_seq_one_letter_code
_entity_poly.pdbx_strand_id
1 'polypeptide(L)'
;QLLIDKQPYPALLRLLNNSNVRVISNAIESIYNLLLNGSNTTPPNTEHPHFQIIQEAKGIEKIFELFCKDRSSKYQKDDACLCLGILFRAQVIPWEMKNSIIKHLKTLLTDSNEYTKNSAKLALEELIQNEGNQKNDDDDEEEDDDNNDDKE
;
A
#
# COMPACT_ATOMS: atom_id res chain seq x y z
N GLN A 1 3.99 -2.81 21.71
CA GLN A 1 2.67 -3.42 21.44
C GLN A 1 2.79 -4.93 21.69
N LEU A 2 2.09 -5.49 22.69
CA LEU A 2 2.21 -6.90 23.14
C LEU A 2 2.15 -7.97 22.02
N LEU A 3 1.48 -7.67 20.90
CA LEU A 3 1.37 -8.54 19.74
C LEU A 3 2.64 -8.56 18.88
N ILE A 4 3.33 -7.43 18.72
CA ILE A 4 4.56 -7.33 17.92
C ILE A 4 5.71 -8.07 18.61
N ASP A 5 5.72 -8.10 19.95
CA ASP A 5 6.67 -8.87 20.75
C ASP A 5 6.58 -10.38 20.49
N LYS A 6 5.46 -10.87 19.92
CA LYS A 6 5.29 -12.27 19.47
C LYS A 6 5.85 -12.54 18.08
N GLN A 7 6.47 -11.55 17.43
CA GLN A 7 7.06 -11.66 16.10
C GLN A 7 6.06 -12.22 15.06
N PRO A 8 4.90 -11.56 14.86
CA PRO A 8 3.85 -12.08 13.99
C PRO A 8 4.22 -12.05 12.49
N TYR A 9 5.04 -11.07 12.08
CA TYR A 9 5.35 -10.81 10.67
C TYR A 9 6.00 -12.00 9.95
N PRO A 10 7.07 -12.64 10.45
CA PRO A 10 7.67 -13.78 9.75
C PRO A 10 6.67 -14.90 9.43
N ALA A 11 5.77 -15.22 10.36
CA ALA A 11 4.76 -16.25 10.16
C ALA A 11 3.70 -15.83 9.13
N LEU A 12 3.17 -14.62 9.23
CA LEU A 12 2.17 -14.07 8.29
C LEU A 12 2.74 -13.93 6.87
N LEU A 13 3.97 -13.41 6.74
CA LEU A 13 4.66 -13.26 5.46
C LEU A 13 4.90 -14.60 4.77
N ARG A 14 5.14 -15.69 5.52
CA ARG A 14 5.24 -17.03 4.94
C ARG A 14 3.92 -17.52 4.34
N LEU A 15 2.78 -17.11 4.91
CA LEU A 15 1.45 -17.51 4.44
C LEU A 15 1.07 -16.85 3.11
N LEU A 16 1.74 -15.76 2.70
CA LEU A 16 1.49 -15.12 1.39
C LEU A 16 1.85 -16.02 0.20
N ASN A 17 2.68 -17.04 0.41
CA ASN A 17 3.07 -18.03 -0.61
C ASN A 17 2.24 -19.32 -0.54
N ASN A 18 1.11 -19.32 0.18
CA ASN A 18 0.23 -20.49 0.26
C ASN A 18 -0.54 -20.72 -1.06
N SER A 19 -0.94 -21.96 -1.34
CA SER A 19 -1.82 -22.24 -2.50
C SER A 19 -3.28 -21.91 -2.23
N ASN A 20 -3.68 -21.80 -0.96
CA ASN A 20 -5.04 -21.49 -0.56
C ASN A 20 -5.27 -19.97 -0.54
N VAL A 21 -6.10 -19.50 -1.46
CA VAL A 21 -6.47 -18.08 -1.61
C VAL A 21 -7.01 -17.48 -0.31
N ARG A 22 -7.81 -18.23 0.47
CA ARG A 22 -8.35 -17.73 1.74
C ARG A 22 -7.25 -17.55 2.80
N VAL A 23 -6.26 -18.43 2.80
CA VAL A 23 -5.11 -18.32 3.72
C VAL A 23 -4.28 -17.09 3.39
N ILE A 24 -4.04 -16.83 2.11
CA ILE A 24 -3.33 -15.63 1.65
C ILE A 24 -4.11 -14.37 2.05
N SER A 25 -5.42 -14.32 1.76
CA SER A 25 -6.27 -13.17 2.10
C SER A 25 -6.26 -12.86 3.59
N ASN A 26 -6.48 -13.88 4.44
CA ASN A 26 -6.45 -13.67 5.90
C ASN A 26 -5.07 -13.21 6.39
N ALA A 27 -3.99 -13.66 5.75
CA ALA A 27 -2.63 -13.27 6.12
C ALA A 27 -2.33 -11.81 5.75
N ILE A 28 -2.67 -11.37 4.53
CA ILE A 28 -2.43 -9.98 4.12
C ILE A 28 -3.35 -9.00 4.87
N GLU A 29 -4.61 -9.37 5.12
CA GLU A 29 -5.53 -8.59 5.95
C GLU A 29 -5.01 -8.46 7.40
N SER A 30 -4.43 -9.54 7.95
CA SER A 30 -3.80 -9.48 9.28
C SER A 30 -2.59 -8.56 9.31
N ILE A 31 -1.75 -8.56 8.26
CA ILE A 31 -0.62 -7.64 8.13
C ILE A 31 -1.13 -6.20 8.06
N TYR A 32 -2.14 -5.94 7.23
CA TYR A 32 -2.78 -4.64 7.10
C TYR A 32 -3.30 -4.11 8.44
N ASN A 33 -4.04 -4.93 9.20
CA ASN A 33 -4.54 -4.55 10.52
C ASN A 33 -3.42 -4.22 11.53
N LEU A 34 -2.30 -4.96 11.49
CA LEU A 34 -1.13 -4.67 12.32
C LEU A 34 -0.45 -3.36 11.92
N LEU A 35 -0.40 -3.05 10.62
CA LEU A 35 0.12 -1.78 10.11
C LEU A 35 -0.76 -0.62 10.53
N LEU A 36 -2.08 -0.69 10.33
CA LEU A 36 -3.02 0.33 10.82
C LEU A 36 -2.87 0.60 12.32
N ASN A 37 -2.72 -0.46 13.12
CA ASN A 37 -2.48 -0.29 14.54
C ASN A 37 -1.16 0.42 14.82
N GLY A 38 -0.10 0.09 14.08
CA GLY A 38 1.19 0.77 14.13
C GLY A 38 1.09 2.25 13.79
N SER A 39 0.46 2.60 12.67
CA SER A 39 0.27 4.00 12.24
C SER A 39 -0.30 4.88 13.34
N ASN A 40 -1.33 4.37 14.06
CA ASN A 40 -2.01 5.09 15.14
C ASN A 40 -1.17 5.29 16.42
N THR A 41 0.01 4.68 16.53
CA THR A 41 0.86 4.77 17.74
C THR A 41 1.99 5.79 17.64
N THR A 42 2.14 6.44 16.48
CA THR A 42 3.31 7.28 16.15
C THR A 42 2.88 8.47 15.28
N PRO A 43 3.57 9.62 15.34
CA PRO A 43 3.24 10.77 14.50
C PRO A 43 3.35 10.45 12.99
N PRO A 44 2.51 11.06 12.13
CA PRO A 44 2.47 10.77 10.70
C PRO A 44 3.76 11.15 9.96
N ASN A 45 4.48 12.18 10.44
CA ASN A 45 5.75 12.64 9.85
C ASN A 45 6.98 11.81 10.27
N THR A 46 6.77 10.66 10.91
CA THR A 46 7.84 9.73 11.30
C THR A 46 7.68 8.42 10.56
N GLU A 47 8.79 7.68 10.37
CA GLU A 47 8.75 6.36 9.74
C GLU A 47 7.73 5.44 10.43
N HIS A 48 7.14 4.52 9.66
CA HIS A 48 6.20 3.55 10.22
C HIS A 48 6.91 2.68 11.29
N PRO A 49 6.36 2.51 12.51
CA PRO A 49 7.04 1.82 13.61
C PRO A 49 7.35 0.34 13.31
N HIS A 50 6.65 -0.25 12.34
CA HIS A 50 6.86 -1.63 11.92
C HIS A 50 7.66 -1.74 10.61
N PHE A 51 8.22 -0.65 10.08
CA PHE A 51 8.99 -0.69 8.83
C PHE A 51 10.18 -1.64 8.92
N GLN A 52 11.05 -1.41 9.90
CA GLN A 52 12.30 -2.16 10.05
C GLN A 52 12.05 -3.67 10.22
N ILE A 53 11.11 -4.07 11.09
CA ILE A 53 10.83 -5.50 11.34
C ILE A 53 10.26 -6.21 10.10
N ILE A 54 9.49 -5.51 9.25
CA ILE A 54 8.99 -6.07 8.00
C ILE A 54 10.12 -6.14 6.97
N GLN A 55 10.96 -5.11 6.87
CA GLN A 55 12.11 -5.10 5.97
C GLN A 55 13.09 -6.24 6.29
N GLU A 56 13.45 -6.42 7.57
CA GLU A 56 14.34 -7.51 8.02
C GLU A 56 13.77 -8.91 7.70
N ALA A 57 12.44 -9.04 7.65
CA ALA A 57 11.75 -10.26 7.29
C ALA A 57 11.56 -10.46 5.77
N LYS A 58 12.15 -9.60 4.92
CA LYS A 58 11.93 -9.54 3.46
C LYS A 58 10.46 -9.36 3.11
N GLY A 59 9.74 -8.63 3.95
CA GLY A 59 8.29 -8.49 3.86
C GLY A 59 7.86 -7.53 2.75
N ILE A 60 8.64 -6.50 2.47
CA ILE A 60 8.36 -5.53 1.39
C ILE A 60 8.29 -6.28 0.05
N GLU A 61 9.31 -7.08 -0.25
CA GLU A 61 9.41 -7.84 -1.50
C GLU A 61 8.29 -8.88 -1.63
N LYS A 62 7.93 -9.54 -0.51
CA LYS A 62 6.83 -10.54 -0.50
C LYS A 62 5.46 -9.92 -0.72
N ILE A 63 5.21 -8.76 -0.12
CA ILE A 63 3.94 -8.05 -0.29
C ILE A 63 3.87 -7.50 -1.73
N PHE A 64 4.96 -6.96 -2.25
CA PHE A 64 5.02 -6.49 -3.63
C PHE A 64 4.87 -7.64 -4.64
N GLU A 65 5.49 -8.80 -4.41
CA GLU A 65 5.28 -10.01 -5.22
C GLU A 65 3.80 -10.41 -5.25
N LEU A 66 3.11 -10.39 -4.10
CA LEU A 66 1.69 -10.69 -4.03
C LEU A 66 0.84 -9.70 -4.84
N PHE A 67 1.17 -8.41 -4.77
CA PHE A 67 0.52 -7.35 -5.53
C PHE A 67 0.66 -7.56 -7.06
N CYS A 68 1.87 -7.84 -7.53
CA CYS A 68 2.15 -8.02 -8.96
C CYS A 68 1.66 -9.35 -9.53
N LYS A 69 1.44 -10.38 -8.70
CA LYS A 69 1.13 -11.73 -9.15
C LYS A 69 -0.22 -11.84 -9.86
N ASP A 70 -0.21 -12.36 -11.09
CA ASP A 70 -1.41 -12.50 -11.94
C ASP A 70 -2.55 -13.31 -11.30
N ARG A 71 -2.19 -14.33 -10.52
CA ARG A 71 -3.16 -15.23 -9.87
C ARG A 71 -3.72 -14.68 -8.55
N SER A 72 -3.26 -13.52 -8.09
CA SER A 72 -3.81 -12.87 -6.91
C SER A 72 -5.19 -12.31 -7.20
N SER A 73 -6.12 -12.47 -6.27
CA SER A 73 -7.46 -11.89 -6.37
C SER A 73 -7.39 -10.36 -6.25
N LYS A 74 -8.43 -9.65 -6.73
CA LYS A 74 -8.55 -8.19 -6.54
C LYS A 74 -8.30 -7.79 -5.09
N TYR A 75 -8.98 -8.47 -4.16
CA TYR A 75 -8.87 -8.19 -2.73
C TYR A 75 -7.43 -8.35 -2.19
N GLN A 76 -6.72 -9.39 -2.63
CA GLN A 76 -5.32 -9.60 -2.23
C GLN A 76 -4.39 -8.51 -2.78
N LYS A 77 -4.64 -8.05 -4.01
CA LYS A 77 -3.86 -6.96 -4.62
C LYS A 77 -4.15 -5.64 -3.94
N ASP A 78 -5.41 -5.36 -3.64
CA ASP A 78 -5.84 -4.16 -2.92
C ASP A 78 -5.18 -4.13 -1.54
N ASP A 79 -5.31 -5.18 -0.73
CA ASP A 79 -4.70 -5.26 0.61
C ASP A 79 -3.18 -5.16 0.56
N ALA A 80 -2.53 -5.80 -0.41
CA ALA A 80 -1.09 -5.73 -0.57
C ALA A 80 -0.63 -4.30 -0.92
N CYS A 81 -1.35 -3.64 -1.82
CA CYS A 81 -1.07 -2.25 -2.20
C CYS A 81 -1.28 -1.29 -1.02
N LEU A 82 -2.37 -1.46 -0.27
CA LEU A 82 -2.66 -0.70 0.95
C LEU A 82 -1.57 -0.90 2.02
N CYS A 83 -1.10 -2.13 2.22
CA CYS A 83 0.01 -2.42 3.12
C CYS A 83 1.28 -1.66 2.73
N LEU A 84 1.65 -1.66 1.44
CA LEU A 84 2.84 -0.97 0.96
C LEU A 84 2.72 0.55 1.12
N GLY A 85 1.56 1.13 0.79
CA GLY A 85 1.33 2.57 0.96
C GLY A 85 1.46 3.03 2.41
N ILE A 86 0.88 2.29 3.35
CA ILE A 86 1.01 2.60 4.79
C ILE A 86 2.45 2.38 5.28
N LEU A 87 3.10 1.31 4.83
CA LEU A 87 4.42 0.92 5.29
C LEU A 87 5.49 1.96 4.93
N PHE A 88 5.44 2.52 3.71
CA PHE A 88 6.38 3.53 3.22
C PHE A 88 6.11 4.94 3.74
N ARG A 89 5.35 5.09 4.83
CA ARG A 89 5.17 6.37 5.50
C ARG A 89 6.50 7.04 5.82
N ALA A 90 6.59 8.32 5.47
CA ALA A 90 7.80 9.16 5.63
C ALA A 90 9.07 8.58 4.98
N GLN A 91 8.93 7.61 4.07
CA GLN A 91 10.03 6.99 3.33
C GLN A 91 9.82 7.08 1.82
N VAL A 92 10.90 7.14 1.05
CA VAL A 92 10.82 7.11 -0.41
C VAL A 92 10.49 5.69 -0.86
N ILE A 93 9.41 5.53 -1.60
CA ILE A 93 9.09 4.24 -2.24
C ILE A 93 10.16 3.98 -3.32
N PRO A 94 10.70 2.75 -3.44
CA PRO A 94 11.56 2.38 -4.55
C PRO A 94 10.89 2.68 -5.90
N TRP A 95 11.66 3.27 -6.82
CA TRP A 95 11.15 3.76 -8.11
C TRP A 95 10.44 2.66 -8.91
N GLU A 96 10.91 1.42 -8.80
CA GLU A 96 10.37 0.25 -9.48
C GLU A 96 8.96 -0.15 -8.98
N MET A 97 8.58 0.27 -7.76
CA MET A 97 7.26 -0.02 -7.18
C MET A 97 6.32 1.19 -7.28
N LYS A 98 6.88 2.40 -7.17
CA LYS A 98 6.18 3.67 -6.96
C LYS A 98 4.98 3.88 -7.89
N ASN A 99 5.19 3.86 -9.21
CA ASN A 99 4.13 4.17 -10.18
C ASN A 99 2.99 3.14 -10.08
N SER A 100 3.31 1.85 -9.95
CA SER A 100 2.31 0.80 -9.85
C SER A 100 1.46 0.88 -8.57
N ILE A 101 2.09 1.21 -7.43
CA ILE A 101 1.40 1.37 -6.14
C ILE A 101 0.50 2.61 -6.18
N ILE A 102 1.04 3.77 -6.57
CA ILE A 102 0.30 5.02 -6.53
C ILE A 102 -0.87 4.99 -7.53
N LYS A 103 -0.64 4.48 -8.74
CA LYS A 103 -1.71 4.28 -9.72
C LYS A 103 -2.82 3.39 -9.18
N HIS A 104 -2.48 2.25 -8.57
CA HIS A 104 -3.48 1.35 -8.00
C HIS A 104 -4.24 2.01 -6.84
N LEU A 105 -3.56 2.70 -5.92
CA LEU A 105 -4.21 3.45 -4.85
C LEU A 105 -5.17 4.52 -5.39
N LYS A 106 -4.79 5.26 -6.43
CA LYS A 106 -5.67 6.23 -7.10
C LYS A 106 -6.94 5.55 -7.64
N THR A 107 -6.84 4.35 -8.24
CA THR A 107 -8.04 3.61 -8.70
C THR A 107 -8.98 3.21 -7.56
N LEU A 108 -8.45 2.97 -6.35
CA LEU A 108 -9.25 2.61 -5.18
C LEU A 108 -10.02 3.80 -4.58
N LEU A 109 -9.66 5.04 -4.93
CA LEU A 109 -10.38 6.24 -4.49
C LEU A 109 -11.80 6.32 -5.08
N THR A 110 -12.08 5.60 -6.16
CA THR A 110 -13.41 5.53 -6.79
C THR A 110 -14.14 4.23 -6.47
N ASP A 111 -13.60 3.37 -5.58
CA ASP A 111 -14.25 2.11 -5.21
C ASP A 111 -15.61 2.38 -4.54
N SER A 112 -16.60 1.55 -4.91
CA SER A 112 -17.94 1.57 -4.32
C SER A 112 -17.94 1.24 -2.82
N ASN A 113 -16.93 0.51 -2.36
CA ASN A 113 -16.74 0.18 -0.96
C ASN A 113 -16.04 1.35 -0.24
N GLU A 114 -16.78 1.98 0.67
CA GLU A 114 -16.31 3.13 1.44
C GLU A 114 -15.10 2.82 2.34
N TYR A 115 -15.00 1.59 2.84
CA TYR A 115 -13.83 1.17 3.62
C TYR A 115 -12.58 1.11 2.74
N THR A 116 -12.68 0.52 1.54
CA THR A 116 -11.58 0.46 0.58
C THR A 116 -11.11 1.87 0.18
N LYS A 117 -12.06 2.77 -0.11
CA LYS A 117 -11.79 4.16 -0.46
C LYS A 117 -11.04 4.90 0.65
N ASN A 118 -11.54 4.82 1.89
CA ASN A 118 -10.90 5.49 3.03
C ASN A 118 -9.51 4.89 3.34
N SER A 119 -9.35 3.59 3.15
CA SER A 119 -8.05 2.91 3.30
C SER A 119 -7.05 3.40 2.25
N ALA A 120 -7.47 3.57 1.01
CA ALA A 120 -6.62 4.08 -0.06
C ALA A 120 -6.24 5.55 0.16
N LYS A 121 -7.19 6.37 0.63
CA LYS A 121 -6.92 7.75 1.03
C LYS A 121 -5.87 7.82 2.13
N LEU A 122 -6.01 7.03 3.20
CA LEU A 122 -5.03 6.95 4.27
C LEU A 122 -3.66 6.52 3.73
N ALA A 123 -3.59 5.47 2.92
CA ALA A 123 -2.33 4.99 2.35
C ALA A 123 -1.62 6.07 1.51
N LEU A 124 -2.36 6.85 0.72
CA LEU A 124 -1.79 7.99 -0.03
C LEU A 124 -1.31 9.11 0.91
N GLU A 125 -2.10 9.45 1.95
CA GLU A 125 -1.73 10.45 2.95
C GLU A 125 -0.44 10.07 3.70
N GLU A 126 -0.25 8.79 4.00
CA GLU A 126 0.97 8.26 4.63
C GLU A 126 2.17 8.35 3.67
N LEU A 127 1.99 8.06 2.37
CA LEU A 127 3.06 8.14 1.38
C LEU A 127 3.58 9.57 1.17
N ILE A 128 2.68 10.56 1.06
CA ILE A 128 3.05 11.96 0.78
C ILE A 128 3.74 12.65 1.96
N GLN A 129 3.82 12.00 3.13
CA GLN A 129 4.65 12.46 4.25
C GLN A 129 6.13 12.54 3.86
N ASN A 130 6.55 11.84 2.80
CA ASN A 130 7.83 12.05 2.16
C ASN A 130 7.64 12.78 0.82
N GLU A 131 8.28 13.94 0.66
CA GLU A 131 8.18 14.75 -0.57
C GLU A 131 8.63 14.01 -1.84
N GLY A 132 9.53 13.02 -1.71
CA GLY A 132 9.97 12.18 -2.82
C GLY A 132 8.86 11.34 -3.45
N ASN A 133 7.73 11.18 -2.77
CA ASN A 133 6.56 10.43 -3.25
C ASN A 133 5.48 11.32 -3.88
N GLN A 134 5.60 12.65 -3.83
CA GLN A 134 4.54 13.57 -4.28
C GLN A 134 4.41 13.71 -5.80
N LYS A 135 5.47 13.43 -6.55
CA LYS A 135 5.47 13.47 -8.02
C LYS A 135 5.29 12.05 -8.58
N ASN A 136 4.26 11.81 -9.37
CA ASN A 136 4.21 10.64 -10.26
C ASN A 136 4.55 11.08 -11.67
N ASP A 137 5.19 10.20 -12.44
CA ASP A 137 5.52 10.51 -13.83
C ASP A 137 4.24 10.71 -14.69
N ASP A 138 3.10 10.17 -14.26
CA ASP A 138 1.79 10.30 -14.93
C ASP A 138 1.09 11.65 -14.64
N ASP A 139 1.51 12.42 -13.61
CA ASP A 139 0.88 13.72 -13.29
C ASP A 139 1.27 14.83 -14.31
N ASP A 140 2.19 14.53 -15.24
CA ASP A 140 2.58 15.39 -16.36
C ASP A 140 1.74 15.16 -17.65
N GLU A 141 0.80 14.20 -17.66
CA GLU A 141 -0.02 13.85 -18.85
C GLU A 141 -1.49 14.32 -18.80
N GLU A 142 -1.99 14.92 -17.71
CA GLU A 142 -3.41 15.35 -17.58
C GLU A 142 -3.67 16.87 -17.78
N GLU A 143 -2.74 17.65 -18.35
CA GLU A 143 -2.96 19.08 -18.65
C GLU A 143 -2.97 19.41 -20.15
N ASP A 144 -3.61 18.63 -21.03
CA ASP A 144 -3.81 19.05 -22.43
C ASP A 144 -5.05 18.35 -23.05
N ASP A 145 -6.29 18.71 -22.68
CA ASP A 145 -7.46 18.39 -23.55
C ASP A 145 -8.77 19.12 -23.18
N ASP A 146 -8.74 20.41 -22.78
CA ASP A 146 -9.98 21.19 -22.60
C ASP A 146 -9.86 22.66 -23.05
N ASN A 147 -9.37 22.88 -24.27
CA ASN A 147 -9.59 24.14 -24.98
C ASN A 147 -9.73 23.91 -26.48
N ASN A 148 -10.84 23.30 -26.89
CA ASN A 148 -11.42 23.59 -28.19
C ASN A 148 -12.91 23.21 -28.20
N ASP A 149 -13.76 24.18 -27.89
CA ASP A 149 -15.02 24.30 -28.61
C ASP A 149 -15.24 25.76 -28.92
N ASP A 150 -14.82 26.07 -30.15
CA ASP A 150 -15.00 27.31 -30.86
C ASP A 150 -16.47 27.71 -30.92
N LYS A 151 -16.65 29.02 -30.83
CA LYS A 151 -17.87 29.73 -31.16
C LYS A 151 -18.20 29.53 -32.64
N GLU A 152 -19.42 29.07 -32.92
CA GLU A 152 -20.22 29.53 -34.08
C GLU A 152 -21.69 29.71 -33.67
#